data_AF-A0A2D6VIL2-F1
#
_entry.id   AF-A0A2D6VIL2-F1
#
_cell.length_a   1.000
_cell.length_b   1.000
_cell.length_c   1.000
_cell.angle_alpha   90.00
_cell.angle_beta   90.00
_cell.angle_gamma   90.00
#
_symmetry.space_group_name_H-M   'P 1'
#
loop_
_entity.id
_entity.type
_entity.pdbx_description
1 polymer ?
#
loop_
_entity_poly.entity_id
_entity_poly.type
_entity_poly.pdbx_seq_one_letter_code
_entity_poly.pdbx_strand_id
1 'polypeptide(L)'
;MSFGLLSHCLFGLVFAIGQAYAKLPQSPDLEKPGSPFIYGPLSVGDSRDEVLSKLRKNGFIQIYEEKTAGVVKCAVRWDGIRYELASKVIDGKLALCLIEGNKGWQDFHYDDVVSKEWKTLKERLTKAYGKPTESRDFPEIFDVPVNDLGGVITDVWKLSDRMLMLSVRKYEAKDCCTDQILEFSCCTLLIKPNQSKPSLSK
;
A
#
# COMPACT_ATOMS: atom_id res chain seq x y z
N MET A 1 -15.56 -10.22 72.64
CA MET A 1 -16.43 -10.15 71.45
C MET A 1 -16.37 -8.74 70.88
N SER A 2 -15.68 -8.55 69.75
CA SER A 2 -16.20 -7.79 68.62
C SER A 2 -15.25 -8.05 67.45
N PHE A 3 -15.73 -8.83 66.49
CA PHE A 3 -15.12 -9.07 65.19
C PHE A 3 -15.54 -7.94 64.26
N GLY A 4 -14.64 -7.49 63.38
CA GLY A 4 -15.05 -6.85 62.13
C GLY A 4 -14.18 -5.68 61.71
N LEU A 5 -13.09 -5.96 60.98
CA LEU A 5 -12.52 -5.06 59.99
C LEU A 5 -11.51 -5.84 59.14
N LEU A 6 -12.02 -6.56 58.14
CA LEU A 6 -11.22 -7.12 57.05
C LEU A 6 -12.14 -7.51 55.91
N SER A 7 -12.64 -6.50 55.21
CA SER A 7 -13.17 -6.65 53.86
C SER A 7 -13.15 -5.24 53.25
N HIS A 8 -12.89 -5.11 51.96
CA HIS A 8 -12.70 -3.88 51.16
C HIS A 8 -11.26 -3.52 50.76
N CYS A 9 -10.38 -4.50 50.52
CA CYS A 9 -9.17 -4.26 49.71
C CYS A 9 -9.02 -5.18 48.49
N LEU A 10 -10.02 -5.98 48.12
CA LEU A 10 -9.88 -6.98 47.06
C LEU A 10 -10.87 -6.84 45.89
N PHE A 11 -11.27 -5.61 45.55
CA PHE A 11 -12.11 -5.33 44.38
C PHE A 11 -11.59 -4.20 43.47
N GLY A 12 -10.29 -3.87 43.59
CA GLY A 12 -9.65 -2.79 42.81
C GLY A 12 -8.53 -3.23 41.87
N LEU A 13 -8.36 -4.54 41.61
CA LEU A 13 -7.18 -5.07 40.90
C LEU A 13 -7.51 -6.02 39.74
N VAL A 14 -8.62 -5.82 39.02
CA VAL A 14 -8.94 -6.62 37.81
C VAL A 14 -9.26 -5.77 36.58
N PHE A 15 -9.36 -4.44 36.68
CA PHE A 15 -9.68 -3.56 35.53
C PHE A 15 -8.48 -2.79 34.96
N ALA A 16 -7.27 -3.34 35.03
CA ALA A 16 -6.06 -2.72 34.45
C ALA A 16 -5.32 -3.59 33.42
N ILE A 17 -5.93 -4.68 32.95
CA ILE A 17 -5.31 -5.55 31.92
C ILE A 17 -6.38 -5.83 30.86
N GLY A 18 -6.46 -4.97 29.84
CA GLY A 18 -7.46 -5.20 28.80
C GLY A 18 -7.68 -4.10 27.76
N GLN A 19 -6.93 -3.00 27.76
CA GLN A 19 -6.79 -2.22 26.52
C GLN A 19 -5.59 -2.72 25.73
N ALA A 20 -5.62 -4.02 25.38
CA ALA A 20 -4.93 -4.45 24.19
C ALA A 20 -5.67 -3.79 23.03
N TYR A 21 -5.25 -2.58 22.64
CA TYR A 21 -5.59 -2.03 21.34
C TYR A 21 -5.25 -3.14 20.34
N ALA A 22 -6.28 -3.78 19.78
CA ALA A 22 -6.10 -4.82 18.80
C ALA A 22 -5.35 -4.19 17.61
N LYS A 23 -4.02 -4.32 17.59
CA LYS A 23 -3.22 -3.92 16.45
C LYS A 23 -3.69 -4.81 15.31
N LEU A 24 -4.39 -4.21 14.35
CA LEU A 24 -4.80 -4.91 13.15
C LEU A 24 -3.57 -5.59 12.55
N PRO A 25 -3.71 -6.84 12.04
CA PRO A 25 -2.58 -7.58 11.51
C PRO A 25 -1.92 -6.78 10.38
N GLN A 26 -0.58 -6.79 10.38
CA GLN A 26 0.23 -6.22 9.30
C GLN A 26 0.08 -7.09 8.05
N SER A 27 0.04 -6.45 6.88
CA SER A 27 0.10 -7.16 5.61
C SER A 27 1.50 -7.72 5.35
N PRO A 28 1.64 -8.69 4.43
CA PRO A 28 2.96 -9.19 4.03
C PRO A 28 3.93 -8.06 3.71
N ASP A 29 5.20 -8.26 4.07
CA ASP A 29 6.27 -7.31 3.75
C ASP A 29 6.62 -7.37 2.26
N LEU A 30 7.52 -6.49 1.84
CA LEU A 30 8.08 -6.46 0.49
C LEU A 30 8.90 -7.73 0.20
N GLU A 31 8.78 -8.24 -1.01
CA GLU A 31 9.47 -9.45 -1.46
C GLU A 31 10.97 -9.23 -1.60
N LYS A 32 11.78 -10.24 -1.26
CA LYS A 32 13.23 -10.18 -1.46
C LYS A 32 13.57 -10.15 -2.97
N PRO A 33 14.67 -9.49 -3.38
CA PRO A 33 15.12 -9.53 -4.77
C PRO A 33 15.32 -10.97 -5.25
N GLY A 34 14.79 -11.31 -6.42
CA GLY A 34 14.82 -12.65 -7.01
C GLY A 34 13.66 -13.55 -6.57
N SER A 35 12.73 -13.06 -5.75
CA SER A 35 11.50 -13.79 -5.41
C SER A 35 10.62 -13.99 -6.65
N PRO A 36 9.97 -15.16 -6.83
CA PRO A 36 9.00 -15.36 -7.92
C PRO A 36 7.69 -14.57 -7.71
N PHE A 37 7.51 -13.95 -6.54
CA PHE A 37 6.32 -13.19 -6.19
C PHE A 37 6.50 -11.70 -6.45
N ILE A 38 5.50 -11.02 -7.01
CA ILE A 38 5.43 -9.56 -7.13
C ILE A 38 5.19 -8.92 -5.76
N TYR A 39 4.18 -9.43 -5.03
CA TYR A 39 3.82 -8.97 -3.70
C TYR A 39 3.01 -10.04 -2.96
N GLY A 40 3.46 -10.42 -1.76
CA GLY A 40 2.83 -11.47 -0.97
C GLY A 40 2.70 -12.77 -1.79
N PRO A 41 1.51 -13.38 -1.90
CA PRO A 41 1.36 -14.63 -2.65
C PRO A 41 1.27 -14.47 -4.17
N LEU A 42 1.25 -13.23 -4.69
CA LEU A 42 0.97 -12.93 -6.09
C LEU A 42 2.21 -13.08 -6.96
N SER A 43 2.10 -13.79 -8.08
CA SER A 43 3.21 -14.07 -9.01
C SER A 43 2.95 -13.46 -10.39
N VAL A 44 4.02 -13.16 -11.11
CA VAL A 44 3.92 -12.70 -12.51
C VAL A 44 3.20 -13.75 -13.33
N GLY A 45 2.21 -13.33 -14.13
CA GLY A 45 1.48 -14.23 -14.99
C GLY A 45 0.24 -14.88 -14.37
N ASP A 46 0.02 -14.70 -13.06
CA ASP A 46 -1.21 -15.17 -12.40
C ASP A 46 -2.45 -14.68 -13.14
N SER A 47 -3.38 -15.58 -13.43
CA SER A 47 -4.69 -15.21 -13.93
C SER A 47 -5.50 -14.43 -12.88
N ARG A 48 -6.57 -13.75 -13.31
CA ARG A 48 -7.49 -13.05 -12.41
C ARG A 48 -8.01 -13.95 -11.28
N ASP A 49 -8.42 -15.17 -11.61
CA ASP A 49 -8.97 -16.12 -10.62
C ASP A 49 -7.91 -16.58 -9.62
N GLU A 50 -6.67 -16.76 -10.09
CA GLU A 50 -5.53 -17.06 -9.22
C GLU A 50 -5.23 -15.90 -8.28
N VAL A 51 -5.22 -14.65 -8.77
CA VAL A 51 -5.04 -13.45 -7.93
C VAL A 51 -6.10 -13.42 -6.82
N LEU A 52 -7.38 -13.54 -7.17
CA LEU A 52 -8.48 -13.54 -6.18
C LEU A 52 -8.37 -14.67 -5.17
N SER A 53 -8.08 -15.89 -5.65
CA SER A 53 -7.91 -17.09 -4.82
C SER A 53 -6.74 -16.92 -3.84
N LYS A 54 -5.59 -16.44 -4.33
CA LYS A 54 -4.37 -16.21 -3.55
C LYS A 54 -4.59 -15.13 -2.50
N LEU A 55 -5.20 -14.00 -2.84
CA LEU A 55 -5.51 -12.94 -1.87
C LEU A 55 -6.42 -13.46 -0.74
N ARG A 56 -7.51 -14.17 -1.07
CA ARG A 56 -8.43 -14.73 -0.07
C ARG A 56 -7.75 -15.75 0.84
N LYS A 57 -7.01 -16.71 0.26
CA LYS A 57 -6.31 -17.76 1.01
C LYS A 57 -5.23 -17.23 1.94
N ASN A 58 -4.67 -16.06 1.65
CA ASN A 58 -3.63 -15.41 2.45
C ASN A 58 -4.18 -14.28 3.34
N GLY A 59 -5.49 -14.24 3.59
CA GLY A 59 -6.10 -13.37 4.60
C GLY A 59 -6.16 -11.89 4.23
N PHE A 60 -6.01 -11.54 2.95
CA PHE A 60 -6.28 -10.18 2.50
C PHE A 60 -7.78 -9.86 2.65
N ILE A 61 -8.08 -8.62 3.02
CA ILE A 61 -9.45 -8.16 3.27
C ILE A 61 -9.84 -7.05 2.31
N GLN A 62 -11.14 -6.77 2.23
CA GLN A 62 -11.72 -5.73 1.36
C GLN A 62 -11.29 -5.95 -0.09
N ILE A 63 -11.33 -7.22 -0.54
CA ILE A 63 -11.00 -7.59 -1.90
C ILE A 63 -12.17 -7.22 -2.79
N TYR A 64 -11.94 -6.39 -3.80
CA TYR A 64 -12.94 -6.04 -4.82
C TYR A 64 -12.30 -5.93 -6.20
N GLU A 65 -13.13 -5.92 -7.24
CA GLU A 65 -12.67 -5.95 -8.63
C GLU A 65 -13.24 -4.79 -9.44
N GLU A 66 -12.36 -4.11 -10.16
CA GLU A 66 -12.72 -3.15 -11.21
C GLU A 66 -12.56 -3.86 -12.55
N LYS A 67 -13.59 -4.64 -12.94
CA LYS A 67 -13.52 -5.56 -14.10
C LYS A 67 -13.13 -4.87 -15.40
N THR A 68 -13.71 -3.70 -15.68
CA THR A 68 -13.43 -2.90 -16.89
C THR A 68 -12.00 -2.37 -16.90
N ALA A 69 -11.46 -2.02 -15.74
CA ALA A 69 -10.09 -1.58 -15.58
C ALA A 69 -9.09 -2.75 -15.50
N GLY A 70 -9.55 -4.00 -15.34
CA GLY A 70 -8.68 -5.16 -15.16
C GLY A 70 -7.86 -5.08 -13.87
N VAL A 71 -8.43 -4.56 -12.79
CA VAL A 71 -7.73 -4.40 -11.50
C VAL A 71 -8.46 -5.18 -10.42
N VAL A 72 -7.69 -5.94 -9.62
CA VAL A 72 -8.14 -6.51 -8.35
C VAL A 72 -7.54 -5.66 -7.23
N LYS A 73 -8.36 -5.19 -6.30
CA LYS A 73 -7.93 -4.31 -5.21
C LYS A 73 -8.15 -4.94 -3.85
N CYS A 74 -7.30 -4.63 -2.88
CA CYS A 74 -7.49 -5.00 -1.48
C CYS A 74 -6.72 -4.07 -0.53
N ALA A 75 -7.03 -4.13 0.77
CA ALA A 75 -6.31 -3.34 1.76
C ALA A 75 -4.92 -3.92 2.06
N VAL A 76 -3.93 -3.04 2.16
CA VAL A 76 -2.59 -3.32 2.70
C VAL A 76 -2.38 -2.47 3.95
N ARG A 77 -1.80 -3.05 5.01
CA ARG A 77 -1.49 -2.33 6.24
C ARG A 77 -0.01 -2.46 6.56
N TRP A 78 0.67 -1.33 6.59
CA TRP A 78 2.09 -1.23 6.97
C TRP A 78 2.29 -0.06 7.92
N ASP A 79 3.03 -0.29 9.01
CA ASP A 79 3.47 0.76 9.92
C ASP A 79 2.32 1.58 10.53
N GLY A 80 1.16 0.93 10.70
CA GLY A 80 -0.06 1.56 11.20
C GLY A 80 -0.84 2.37 10.14
N ILE A 81 -0.34 2.45 8.92
CA ILE A 81 -0.97 3.12 7.78
C ILE A 81 -1.70 2.08 6.92
N ARG A 82 -2.89 2.43 6.45
CA ARG A 82 -3.65 1.63 5.50
C ARG A 82 -3.44 2.20 4.09
N TYR A 83 -2.98 1.33 3.20
CA TYR A 83 -2.84 1.54 1.77
C TYR A 83 -3.86 0.66 1.00
N GLU A 84 -3.97 0.91 -0.29
CA GLU A 84 -4.69 0.05 -1.23
C GLU A 84 -3.68 -0.64 -2.16
N LEU A 85 -3.71 -1.97 -2.21
CA LEU A 85 -3.05 -2.72 -3.28
C LEU A 85 -3.97 -2.76 -4.49
N ALA A 86 -3.47 -2.36 -5.64
CA ALA A 86 -4.06 -2.57 -6.96
C ALA A 86 -3.20 -3.55 -7.77
N SER A 87 -3.74 -4.74 -7.99
CA SER A 87 -3.15 -5.81 -8.80
C SER A 87 -3.68 -5.71 -10.23
N LYS A 88 -2.84 -5.24 -11.16
CA LYS A 88 -3.24 -4.96 -12.55
C LYS A 88 -3.04 -6.19 -13.43
N VAL A 89 -4.14 -6.65 -14.03
CA VAL A 89 -4.20 -7.75 -14.99
C VAL A 89 -4.25 -7.17 -16.41
N ILE A 90 -3.32 -7.58 -17.28
CA ILE A 90 -3.23 -7.21 -18.69
C ILE A 90 -3.22 -8.51 -19.50
N ASP A 91 -4.03 -8.59 -20.55
CA ASP A 91 -4.17 -9.81 -21.37
C ASP A 91 -4.44 -11.08 -20.54
N GLY A 92 -5.27 -10.92 -19.50
CA GLY A 92 -5.66 -12.01 -18.60
C GLY A 92 -4.60 -12.41 -17.57
N LYS A 93 -3.43 -11.75 -17.54
CA LYS A 93 -2.30 -12.07 -16.66
C LYS A 93 -1.89 -10.91 -15.76
N LEU A 94 -1.53 -11.20 -14.52
CA LEU A 94 -1.00 -10.22 -13.58
C LEU A 94 0.32 -9.66 -14.11
N ALA A 95 0.34 -8.35 -14.33
CA ALA A 95 1.47 -7.65 -14.93
C ALA A 95 2.26 -6.83 -13.91
N LEU A 96 1.58 -6.20 -12.95
CA LEU A 96 2.19 -5.35 -11.93
C LEU A 96 1.29 -5.20 -10.71
N CYS A 97 1.88 -4.74 -9.61
CA CYS A 97 1.17 -4.28 -8.43
C CYS A 97 1.46 -2.80 -8.19
N LEU A 98 0.47 -2.06 -7.71
CA LEU A 98 0.60 -0.68 -7.28
C LEU A 98 0.07 -0.57 -5.84
N ILE A 99 0.85 -0.01 -4.93
CA ILE A 99 0.37 0.37 -3.60
C ILE A 99 -0.01 1.85 -3.66
N GLU A 100 -1.23 2.20 -3.33
CA GLU A 100 -1.74 3.57 -3.30
C GLU A 100 -1.95 4.02 -1.84
N GLY A 101 -1.44 5.21 -1.51
CA GLY A 101 -1.71 5.92 -0.26
C GLY A 101 -3.14 6.45 -0.16
N ASN A 102 -3.45 7.06 0.96
CA ASN A 102 -4.75 7.69 1.18
C ASN A 102 -4.92 8.90 0.24
N LYS A 103 -6.10 8.96 -0.37
CA LYS A 103 -6.48 9.97 -1.37
C LYS A 103 -7.21 11.10 -0.64
N GLY A 104 -6.83 12.34 -0.89
CA GLY A 104 -7.50 13.50 -0.29
C GLY A 104 -7.30 14.76 -1.11
N TRP A 105 -8.23 15.70 -0.99
CA TRP A 105 -8.36 16.88 -1.84
C TRP A 105 -8.10 18.21 -1.12
N GLN A 106 -8.02 18.19 0.21
CA GLN A 106 -7.77 19.37 1.01
C GLN A 106 -6.26 19.66 1.04
N ASP A 107 -5.85 20.93 1.00
CA ASP A 107 -4.43 21.30 0.90
C ASP A 107 -3.57 20.64 2.00
N PHE A 108 -4.06 20.63 3.24
CA PHE A 108 -3.35 20.00 4.36
C PHE A 108 -3.19 18.47 4.22
N HIS A 109 -4.01 17.81 3.40
CA HIS A 109 -3.85 16.37 3.12
C HIS A 109 -2.51 16.09 2.46
N TYR A 110 -2.05 16.99 1.58
CA TYR A 110 -0.79 16.83 0.87
C TYR A 110 0.40 16.82 1.86
N ASP A 111 0.45 17.83 2.73
CA ASP A 111 1.55 18.01 3.66
C ASP A 111 1.49 17.05 4.86
N ASP A 112 0.31 16.80 5.41
CA ASP A 112 0.17 16.01 6.65
C ASP A 112 0.05 14.51 6.40
N VAL A 113 -0.59 14.12 5.28
CA VAL A 113 -0.89 12.72 4.98
C VAL A 113 0.05 12.22 3.89
N VAL A 114 0.05 12.82 2.70
CA VAL A 114 0.81 12.30 1.55
C VAL A 114 2.32 12.30 1.82
N SER A 115 2.87 13.39 2.37
CA SER A 115 4.28 13.48 2.75
C SER A 115 4.68 12.41 3.78
N LYS A 116 3.83 12.18 4.79
CA LYS A 116 4.07 11.19 5.85
C LYS A 116 4.03 9.75 5.33
N GLU A 117 3.05 9.42 4.50
CA GLU A 117 2.92 8.11 3.86
C GLU A 117 4.08 7.85 2.91
N TRP A 118 4.41 8.85 2.08
CA TRP A 118 5.57 8.82 1.20
C TRP A 118 6.86 8.53 1.96
N LYS A 119 7.10 9.26 3.05
CA LYS A 119 8.29 9.07 3.89
C LYS A 119 8.33 7.67 4.49
N THR A 120 7.19 7.16 4.97
CA THR A 120 7.08 5.82 5.54
C THR A 120 7.37 4.74 4.50
N LEU A 121 6.84 4.88 3.28
CA LEU A 121 7.14 3.97 2.16
C LEU A 121 8.62 4.04 1.77
N LYS A 122 9.21 5.24 1.68
CA LYS A 122 10.63 5.44 1.38
C LYS A 122 11.53 4.79 2.42
N GLU A 123 11.24 4.95 3.71
CA GLU A 123 11.97 4.32 4.81
C GLU A 123 11.88 2.79 4.74
N ARG A 124 10.68 2.26 4.48
CA ARG A 124 10.45 0.82 4.29
C ARG A 124 11.25 0.25 3.12
N LEU A 125 11.20 0.90 1.96
CA LEU A 125 11.97 0.51 0.77
C LEU A 125 13.48 0.59 1.02
N THR A 126 13.92 1.66 1.69
CA THR A 126 15.35 1.85 2.02
C THR A 126 15.84 0.77 2.97
N LYS A 127 15.02 0.37 3.95
CA LYS A 127 15.34 -0.73 4.87
C LYS A 127 15.39 -2.09 4.16
N ALA A 128 14.49 -2.32 3.20
CA ALA A 128 14.41 -3.58 2.47
C ALA A 128 15.51 -3.73 1.40
N TYR A 129 15.86 -2.65 0.70
CA TYR A 129 16.64 -2.69 -0.54
C TYR A 129 17.86 -1.77 -0.56
N GLY A 130 18.11 -0.99 0.49
CA GLY A 130 19.15 0.03 0.53
C GLY A 130 18.75 1.31 -0.21
N LYS A 131 19.74 2.16 -0.54
CA LYS A 131 19.48 3.45 -1.20
C LYS A 131 18.90 3.25 -2.61
N PRO A 132 17.96 4.10 -3.04
CA PRO A 132 17.44 4.06 -4.40
C PRO A 132 18.54 4.41 -5.42
N THR A 133 18.36 3.93 -6.65
CA THR A 133 19.22 4.26 -7.80
C THR A 133 19.03 5.70 -8.26
N GLU A 134 17.80 6.20 -8.17
CA GLU A 134 17.42 7.59 -8.47
C GLU A 134 16.61 8.11 -7.29
N SER A 135 16.88 9.33 -6.82
CA SER A 135 16.18 9.96 -5.69
C SER A 135 16.02 11.45 -5.95
N ARG A 136 14.90 12.00 -5.52
CA ARG A 136 14.66 13.43 -5.32
C ARG A 136 13.86 13.62 -4.03
N ASP A 137 13.74 14.87 -3.62
CA ASP A 137 12.93 15.25 -2.46
C ASP A 137 11.43 15.14 -2.77
N PHE A 138 10.62 15.18 -1.72
CA PHE A 138 9.18 15.26 -1.85
C PHE A 138 8.82 16.56 -2.60
N PRO A 139 8.04 16.48 -3.70
CA PRO A 139 7.78 17.65 -4.54
C PRO A 139 6.82 18.62 -3.86
N GLU A 140 6.92 19.90 -4.21
CA GLU A 140 5.90 20.88 -3.88
C GLU A 140 4.60 20.56 -4.65
N ILE A 141 3.43 20.86 -4.08
CA ILE A 141 2.13 20.48 -4.67
C ILE A 141 1.90 21.08 -6.08
N PHE A 142 2.47 22.26 -6.35
CA PHE A 142 2.37 22.94 -7.64
C PHE A 142 3.25 22.30 -8.72
N ASP A 143 4.29 21.57 -8.33
CA ASP A 143 5.18 20.85 -9.25
C ASP A 143 4.62 19.47 -9.64
N VAL A 144 3.56 19.01 -8.98
CA VAL A 144 2.89 17.74 -9.30
C VAL A 144 1.87 17.96 -10.43
N PRO A 145 2.08 17.35 -11.62
CA PRO A 145 1.16 17.51 -12.74
C PRO A 145 -0.19 16.86 -12.45
N VAL A 146 -1.27 17.57 -12.80
CA VAL A 146 -2.65 17.08 -12.68
C VAL A 146 -2.92 16.03 -13.76
N ASN A 147 -3.58 14.94 -13.38
CA ASN A 147 -4.02 13.85 -14.27
C ASN A 147 -2.87 13.08 -14.96
N ASP A 148 -1.63 13.24 -14.50
CA ASP A 148 -0.54 12.36 -14.91
C ASP A 148 -0.64 11.00 -14.18
N LEU A 149 -0.66 9.92 -14.96
CA LEU A 149 -0.81 8.57 -14.42
C LEU A 149 0.43 8.10 -13.65
N GLY A 150 1.63 8.61 -13.96
CA GLY A 150 2.86 8.30 -13.24
C GLY A 150 3.12 9.26 -12.07
N GLY A 151 2.66 10.50 -12.20
CA GLY A 151 2.98 11.60 -11.30
C GLY A 151 4.46 11.96 -11.31
N VAL A 152 4.91 12.57 -10.22
CA VAL A 152 6.33 12.86 -10.00
C VAL A 152 6.97 11.62 -9.37
N ILE A 153 7.80 10.90 -10.12
CA ILE A 153 8.61 9.81 -9.59
C ILE A 153 9.69 10.40 -8.68
N THR A 154 9.66 10.04 -7.40
CA THR A 154 10.62 10.54 -6.41
C THR A 154 11.81 9.62 -6.26
N ASP A 155 11.58 8.31 -6.25
CA ASP A 155 12.62 7.32 -5.95
C ASP A 155 12.44 6.07 -6.81
N VAL A 156 13.56 5.52 -7.30
CA VAL A 156 13.58 4.30 -8.13
C VAL A 156 14.56 3.29 -7.58
N TRP A 157 14.11 2.05 -7.36
CA TRP A 157 14.98 0.90 -7.09
C TRP A 157 14.96 -0.03 -8.30
N LYS A 158 16.13 -0.22 -8.92
CA LYS A 158 16.32 -1.19 -10.00
C LYS A 158 16.89 -2.47 -9.40
N LEU A 159 16.01 -3.42 -9.07
CA LEU A 159 16.40 -4.76 -8.61
C LEU A 159 16.64 -5.69 -9.80
N SER A 160 17.26 -6.85 -9.54
CA SER A 160 17.56 -7.84 -10.57
C SER A 160 16.31 -8.38 -11.29
N ASP A 161 15.19 -8.47 -10.59
CA ASP A 161 13.94 -9.09 -11.04
C ASP A 161 12.79 -8.11 -11.25
N ARG A 162 12.87 -6.90 -10.69
CA ARG A 162 11.81 -5.88 -10.75
C ARG A 162 12.35 -4.47 -10.60
N MET A 163 11.52 -3.52 -11.01
CA MET A 163 11.68 -2.11 -10.71
C MET A 163 10.63 -1.69 -9.70
N LEU A 164 11.04 -0.90 -8.70
CA LEU A 164 10.14 -0.20 -7.80
C LEU A 164 10.23 1.30 -8.06
N MET A 165 9.09 1.97 -8.16
CA MET A 165 9.02 3.43 -8.30
C MET A 165 8.10 3.99 -7.23
N LEU A 166 8.63 4.85 -6.38
CA LEU A 166 7.83 5.67 -5.48
C LEU A 166 7.52 6.99 -6.20
N SER A 167 6.26 7.40 -6.20
CA SER A 167 5.82 8.64 -6.82
C SER A 167 4.75 9.36 -6.02
N VAL A 168 4.55 10.62 -6.34
CA VAL A 168 3.46 11.47 -5.83
C VAL A 168 2.59 11.88 -7.01
N ARG A 169 1.28 11.72 -6.88
CA ARG A 169 0.31 11.96 -7.95
C ARG A 169 -0.73 12.97 -7.53
N LYS A 170 -1.21 13.74 -8.52
CA LYS A 170 -2.36 14.63 -8.41
C LYS A 170 -3.31 14.35 -9.56
N TYR A 171 -4.61 14.25 -9.28
CA TYR A 171 -5.61 13.94 -10.31
C TYR A 171 -6.97 14.51 -9.92
N GLU A 172 -7.76 14.82 -10.93
CA GLU A 172 -9.11 15.28 -10.77
C GLU A 172 -10.07 14.10 -10.70
N ALA A 173 -10.99 14.16 -9.75
CA ALA A 173 -12.12 13.26 -9.73
C ALA A 173 -13.39 14.03 -9.39
N LYS A 174 -14.51 13.59 -9.99
CA LYS A 174 -15.82 14.13 -9.66
C LYS A 174 -16.22 13.60 -8.28
N ASP A 175 -16.43 14.50 -7.34
CA ASP A 175 -17.01 14.17 -6.05
C ASP A 175 -18.45 13.69 -6.21
N CYS A 176 -18.76 12.52 -5.67
CA CYS A 176 -20.07 11.89 -5.84
C CYS A 176 -21.16 12.58 -5.01
N CYS A 177 -20.80 13.36 -4.00
CA CYS A 177 -21.74 14.03 -3.11
C CYS A 177 -22.12 15.42 -3.61
N THR A 178 -21.15 16.17 -4.14
CA THR A 178 -21.33 17.58 -4.54
C THR A 178 -21.32 17.81 -6.05
N ASP A 179 -21.02 16.76 -6.84
CA ASP A 179 -20.80 16.83 -8.29
C ASP A 179 -19.66 17.78 -8.72
N GLN A 180 -18.85 18.27 -7.77
CA GLN A 180 -17.71 19.13 -8.03
C GLN A 180 -16.49 18.33 -8.51
N ILE A 181 -15.68 18.94 -9.35
CA ILE A 181 -14.37 18.39 -9.69
C ILE A 181 -13.39 18.81 -8.58
N LEU A 182 -12.79 17.82 -7.92
CA LEU A 182 -11.80 18.04 -6.86
C LEU A 182 -10.45 17.47 -7.29
N GLU A 183 -9.37 18.16 -6.95
CA GLU A 183 -8.00 17.70 -7.14
C GLU A 183 -7.56 16.84 -5.95
N PHE A 184 -7.46 15.54 -6.15
CA PHE A 184 -6.96 14.60 -5.15
C PHE A 184 -5.45 14.40 -5.29
N SER A 185 -4.77 14.18 -4.18
CA SER A 185 -3.38 13.78 -4.12
C SER A 185 -3.17 12.50 -3.33
N CYS A 186 -2.15 11.72 -3.71
CA CYS A 186 -1.67 10.56 -2.96
C CYS A 186 -0.23 10.19 -3.36
N CYS A 187 0.44 9.38 -2.54
CA CYS A 187 1.68 8.70 -2.94
C CYS A 187 1.35 7.33 -3.54
N THR A 188 2.20 6.84 -4.45
CA THR A 188 2.08 5.49 -4.98
C THR A 188 3.43 4.78 -5.03
N LEU A 189 3.42 3.46 -4.81
CA LEU A 189 4.56 2.58 -5.00
C LEU A 189 4.23 1.56 -6.08
N LEU A 190 4.80 1.73 -7.27
CA LEU A 190 4.72 0.77 -8.36
C LEU A 190 5.74 -0.35 -8.13
N ILE A 191 5.28 -1.59 -8.24
CA ILE A 191 6.12 -2.80 -8.24
C ILE A 191 5.94 -3.47 -9.60
N LYS A 192 6.92 -3.26 -10.48
CA LYS A 192 6.88 -3.73 -11.86
C LYS A 192 7.97 -4.79 -12.10
N PRO A 193 7.61 -6.06 -12.32
CA PRO A 193 8.57 -7.09 -12.72
C PRO A 193 9.33 -6.68 -13.98
N ASN A 194 10.62 -7.02 -14.02
CA ASN A 194 11.39 -6.93 -15.26
C ASN A 194 10.77 -7.94 -16.23
N GLN A 195 10.48 -7.51 -17.46
CA GLN A 195 9.99 -8.46 -18.46
C GLN A 195 11.05 -9.56 -18.63
N SER A 196 10.74 -10.79 -18.23
CA SER A 196 11.54 -11.93 -18.67
C SER A 196 11.45 -11.92 -20.19
N LYS A 197 12.58 -11.71 -20.89
CA LYS A 197 12.66 -12.05 -22.32
C LYS A 197 12.04 -13.44 -22.45
N PRO A 198 11.07 -13.65 -23.36
CA PRO A 198 10.63 -15.02 -23.62
C PRO A 198 11.88 -15.82 -23.95
N SER A 199 12.13 -16.89 -23.20
CA SER A 199 13.15 -17.85 -23.57
C SER A 199 12.77 -18.30 -24.98
N LEU A 200 13.59 -17.90 -25.97
CA LEU A 200 13.54 -18.46 -27.31
C LEU A 200 13.76 -19.97 -27.11
N SER A 201 12.67 -20.73 -27.10
CA SER A 201 12.71 -22.17 -27.25
C SER A 201 13.32 -22.42 -28.63
N LYS A 202 14.56 -22.88 -28.64
CA LYS A 202 15.14 -23.57 -29.79
C LYS A 202 14.48 -24.94 -29.93
#